data_AF-A0A957S1T2-F1
#
_entry.id   AF-A0A957S1T2-F1
#
_cell.length_a   1.000
_cell.length_b   1.000
_cell.length_c   1.000
_cell.angle_alpha   90.00
_cell.angle_beta   90.00
_cell.angle_gamma   90.00
#
_symmetry.space_group_name_H-M   'P 1'
#
loop_
_entity.id
_entity.type
_entity.pdbx_description
1 polymer ?
#
loop_
_entity_poly.entity_id
_entity_poly.type
_entity_poly.pdbx_seq_one_letter_code
_entity_poly.pdbx_strand_id
1 'polypeptide(L)'
;IINYILFRVAMTLDIMVVVVLATVVFGFAPLTAVMIILIALLDDVPIMTIAYDHTQVPKEPVRWHMRRLLLIAGFMGLMAVVQTFGLLLIGMKWISLPDWQAWIALTQDQVQTAVFLQIVAGGHLLLFVVRSRGSMFRPPYPAVPLLAAVLGTQVLAVLICGFGWFVAPLPWAVIGLVWLYMLAWMVVLDTTKLALYRHLRADAGRPAWYTRFLKEKHPAQQTSSSTSIL
;
A
#
# COMPACT_ATOMS: atom_id res chain seq x y z
N ILE A 1 8.76 -12.68 3.52
CA ILE A 1 9.40 -12.50 2.19
C ILE A 1 8.41 -12.06 1.10
N ILE A 2 7.35 -12.82 0.76
CA ILE A 2 6.41 -12.43 -0.31
C ILE A 2 5.78 -11.04 -0.08
N ASN A 3 5.26 -10.79 1.13
CA ASN A 3 4.61 -9.52 1.47
C ASN A 3 5.61 -8.36 1.44
N TYR A 4 6.86 -8.61 1.83
CA TYR A 4 7.95 -7.64 1.75
C TYR A 4 8.28 -7.27 0.31
N ILE A 5 8.35 -8.24 -0.61
CA ILE A 5 8.59 -7.96 -2.03
C ILE A 5 7.44 -7.15 -2.62
N LEU A 6 6.20 -7.53 -2.31
CA LEU A 6 5.00 -6.82 -2.77
C LEU A 6 5.02 -5.36 -2.30
N PHE A 7 5.27 -5.14 -1.02
CA PHE A 7 5.43 -3.82 -0.42
C PHE A 7 6.52 -3.01 -1.14
N ARG A 8 7.73 -3.56 -1.25
CA ARG A 8 8.89 -2.86 -1.81
C ARG A 8 8.68 -2.47 -3.28
N VAL A 9 8.15 -3.39 -4.09
CA VAL A 9 7.86 -3.11 -5.51
C VAL A 9 6.75 -2.08 -5.66
N ALA A 10 5.69 -2.13 -4.83
CA ALA A 10 4.61 -1.15 -4.89
C ALA A 10 5.10 0.26 -4.52
N MET A 11 5.90 0.39 -3.46
CA MET A 11 6.42 1.66 -2.98
C MET A 11 7.42 2.30 -3.96
N THR A 12 8.33 1.51 -4.55
CA THR A 12 9.26 2.06 -5.55
C THR A 12 8.54 2.50 -6.83
N LEU A 13 7.50 1.78 -7.23
CA LEU A 13 6.65 2.17 -8.36
C LEU A 13 5.95 3.50 -8.05
N ASP A 14 5.37 3.65 -6.87
CA ASP A 14 4.70 4.89 -6.44
C ASP A 14 5.61 6.11 -6.54
N ILE A 15 6.74 6.09 -5.82
CA ILE A 15 7.69 7.21 -5.80
C ILE A 15 8.19 7.54 -7.21
N MET A 16 8.61 6.53 -7.98
CA MET A 16 9.18 6.75 -9.31
C MET A 16 8.15 7.34 -10.28
N VAL A 17 6.93 6.78 -10.31
CA VAL A 17 5.89 7.24 -11.24
C VAL A 17 5.38 8.63 -10.83
N VAL A 18 5.13 8.86 -9.55
CA VAL A 18 4.66 10.17 -9.05
C VAL A 18 5.67 11.27 -9.35
N VAL A 19 6.95 11.05 -9.04
CA VAL A 19 7.99 12.06 -9.26
C VAL A 19 8.10 12.41 -10.74
N VAL A 20 8.15 11.41 -11.62
CA VAL A 20 8.25 11.63 -13.07
C VAL A 20 6.99 12.30 -13.60
N LEU A 21 5.81 11.78 -13.27
CA LEU A 21 4.53 12.30 -13.76
C LEU A 21 4.29 13.73 -13.29
N ALA A 22 4.54 14.02 -12.01
CA ALA A 22 4.41 15.37 -11.46
C ALA A 22 5.37 16.36 -12.14
N THR A 23 6.62 15.94 -12.38
CA THR A 23 7.60 16.80 -13.05
C THR A 23 7.18 17.12 -14.48
N VAL A 24 6.66 16.13 -15.22
CA VAL A 24 6.19 16.32 -16.60
C VAL A 24 4.93 17.18 -16.67
N VAL A 25 3.97 16.97 -15.76
CA VAL A 25 2.66 17.64 -15.81
C VAL A 25 2.70 19.05 -15.23
N PHE A 26 3.43 19.26 -14.13
CA PHE A 26 3.45 20.54 -13.41
C PHE A 26 4.75 21.34 -13.56
N GLY A 27 5.79 20.76 -14.17
CA GLY A 27 7.06 21.44 -14.38
C GLY A 27 7.92 21.62 -13.13
N PHE A 28 7.56 20.99 -12.00
CA PHE A 28 8.35 21.01 -10.77
C PHE A 28 8.40 19.63 -10.11
N ALA A 29 9.48 19.38 -9.36
CA ALA A 29 9.64 18.13 -8.62
C ALA A 29 8.75 18.14 -7.36
N PRO A 30 7.90 17.11 -7.14
CA PRO A 30 7.02 17.06 -5.97
C PRO A 30 7.78 16.79 -4.67
N LEU A 31 9.00 16.26 -4.76
CA LEU A 31 9.88 15.95 -3.65
C LEU A 31 11.25 16.58 -3.89
N THR A 32 11.80 17.22 -2.86
CA THR A 32 13.18 17.72 -2.88
C THR A 32 14.16 16.59 -2.56
N ALA A 33 15.45 16.79 -2.88
CA ALA A 33 16.49 15.81 -2.54
C ALA A 33 16.54 15.50 -1.03
N VAL A 34 16.35 16.52 -0.18
CA VAL A 34 16.34 16.36 1.28
C VAL A 34 15.14 15.53 1.73
N MET A 35 13.95 15.75 1.16
CA MET A 35 12.76 14.95 1.44
C MET A 35 12.95 13.48 1.08
N ILE A 36 13.61 13.19 -0.05
CA ILE A 36 13.91 11.80 -0.48
C ILE A 36 14.85 11.13 0.52
N ILE A 37 15.88 11.83 1.01
CA ILE A 37 16.80 11.31 2.04
C ILE A 37 16.03 11.03 3.34
N LEU A 38 15.15 11.94 3.75
CA LEU A 38 14.32 11.74 4.94
C LEU A 38 13.39 10.54 4.78
N ILE A 39 12.70 10.38 3.65
CA ILE A 39 11.87 9.18 3.37
C ILE A 39 12.72 7.91 3.52
N ALA A 40 13.89 7.87 2.88
CA ALA A 40 14.78 6.71 2.95
C ALA A 40 15.19 6.37 4.39
N LEU A 41 15.45 7.39 5.22
CA LEU A 41 15.82 7.20 6.62
C LEU A 41 14.63 6.73 7.48
N LEU A 42 13.46 7.34 7.31
CA LEU A 42 12.26 7.00 8.08
C LEU A 42 11.74 5.60 7.74
N ASP A 43 11.84 5.17 6.49
CA ASP A 43 11.33 3.87 6.05
C ASP A 43 12.21 2.70 6.51
N ASP A 44 13.50 2.95 6.79
CA ASP A 44 14.44 1.88 7.12
C ASP A 44 14.11 1.22 8.48
N VAL A 45 13.62 1.99 9.44
CA VAL A 45 13.27 1.49 10.78
C VAL A 45 12.12 0.46 10.69
N PRO A 46 10.97 0.76 10.07
CA PRO A 46 9.89 -0.23 9.96
C PRO A 46 10.29 -1.42 9.09
N ILE A 47 11.09 -1.22 8.04
CA ILE A 47 11.63 -2.30 7.20
C ILE A 47 12.36 -3.34 8.05
N MET A 48 13.22 -2.92 8.99
CA MET A 48 13.93 -3.85 9.88
C MET A 48 12.95 -4.60 10.79
N THR A 49 11.91 -3.93 11.27
CA THR A 49 10.92 -4.57 12.17
C THR A 49 9.99 -5.58 11.48
N ILE A 50 9.87 -5.56 10.14
CA ILE A 50 9.14 -6.59 9.38
C ILE A 50 9.69 -7.99 9.66
N ALA A 51 10.98 -8.12 9.98
CA ALA A 51 11.58 -9.40 10.33
C ALA A 51 10.99 -10.02 11.61
N TYR A 52 10.48 -9.20 12.53
CA TYR A 52 9.90 -9.61 13.81
C TYR A 52 8.37 -9.72 13.77
N ASP A 53 7.77 -9.61 12.59
CA ASP A 53 6.33 -9.53 12.45
C ASP A 53 5.63 -10.91 12.39
N HIS A 54 4.55 -11.06 13.17
CA HIS A 54 3.76 -12.30 13.29
C HIS A 54 2.84 -12.53 12.08
N THR A 55 3.42 -12.80 10.92
CA THR A 55 2.66 -13.15 9.71
C THR A 55 2.36 -14.65 9.64
N GLN A 56 1.22 -15.03 9.04
CA GLN A 56 0.87 -16.45 8.88
C GLN A 56 1.91 -17.15 8.00
N VAL A 57 2.62 -18.11 8.59
CA VAL A 57 3.56 -18.96 7.87
C VAL A 57 2.76 -20.03 7.11
N PRO A 58 2.92 -20.16 5.78
CA PRO A 58 2.30 -21.22 5.01
C PRO A 58 2.74 -22.60 5.52
N LYS A 59 1.79 -23.52 5.73
CA LYS A 59 2.08 -24.90 6.17
C LYS A 59 2.73 -25.77 5.08
N GLU A 60 2.58 -25.36 3.82
CA GLU A 60 3.11 -26.05 2.64
C GLU A 60 4.10 -25.16 1.89
N PRO A 61 5.10 -25.74 1.21
CA PRO A 61 6.08 -24.98 0.43
C PRO A 61 5.38 -24.13 -0.64
N VAL A 62 5.54 -22.82 -0.54
CA VAL A 62 4.91 -21.88 -1.48
C VAL A 62 5.69 -21.88 -2.79
N ARG A 63 5.00 -22.21 -3.88
CA ARG A 63 5.53 -22.04 -5.24
C ARG A 63 5.52 -20.57 -5.63
N TRP A 64 6.69 -20.04 -5.97
CA TRP A 64 6.89 -18.64 -6.33
C TRP A 64 6.36 -18.35 -7.73
N HIS A 65 5.17 -17.74 -7.80
CA HIS A 65 4.58 -17.32 -9.07
C HIS A 65 4.90 -15.84 -9.30
N MET A 66 6.11 -15.56 -9.82
CA MET A 66 6.63 -14.20 -9.94
C MET A 66 5.71 -13.28 -10.76
N ARG A 67 5.10 -13.81 -11.84
CA ARG A 67 4.10 -13.08 -12.64
C ARG A 67 2.93 -12.59 -11.80
N ARG A 68 2.34 -13.47 -10.98
CA ARG A 68 1.22 -13.10 -10.10
C ARG A 68 1.65 -12.09 -9.04
N LEU A 69 2.82 -12.28 -8.44
CA LEU A 69 3.35 -11.37 -7.44
C LEU A 69 3.55 -9.96 -8.00
N LEU A 70 4.17 -9.85 -9.17
CA LEU A 70 4.41 -8.58 -9.86
C LEU A 70 3.11 -7.91 -10.30
N LEU A 71 2.11 -8.67 -10.76
CA LEU A 71 0.80 -8.13 -11.11
C LEU A 71 0.11 -7.50 -9.89
N ILE A 72 0.11 -8.19 -8.74
CA ILE A 72 -0.50 -7.66 -7.52
C ILE A 72 0.30 -6.44 -7.02
N ALA A 73 1.63 -6.53 -6.99
CA ALA A 73 2.46 -5.42 -6.56
C ALA A 73 2.31 -4.19 -7.46
N GLY A 74 2.27 -4.39 -8.78
CA GLY A 74 2.04 -3.34 -9.76
C GLY A 74 0.66 -2.70 -9.62
N PHE A 75 -0.38 -3.50 -9.40
CA PHE A 75 -1.73 -2.99 -9.14
C PHE A 75 -1.80 -2.17 -7.84
N MET A 76 -1.22 -2.68 -6.74
CA MET A 76 -1.17 -1.94 -5.47
C MET A 76 -0.33 -0.66 -5.60
N GLY A 77 0.78 -0.71 -6.34
CA GLY A 77 1.59 0.46 -6.66
C GLY A 77 0.80 1.49 -7.48
N LEU A 78 0.03 1.07 -8.48
CA LEU A 78 -0.82 1.98 -9.25
C LEU A 78 -1.88 2.65 -8.37
N MET A 79 -2.49 1.92 -7.42
CA MET A 79 -3.42 2.53 -6.47
C MET A 79 -2.72 3.54 -5.56
N ALA A 80 -1.49 3.25 -5.12
CA ALA A 80 -0.67 4.20 -4.38
C ALA A 80 -0.36 5.45 -5.22
N VAL A 81 -0.02 5.29 -6.51
CA VAL A 81 0.17 6.43 -7.44
C VAL A 81 -1.10 7.28 -7.52
N VAL A 82 -2.28 6.66 -7.66
CA VAL A 82 -3.55 7.40 -7.71
C VAL A 82 -3.79 8.15 -6.39
N GLN A 83 -3.48 7.54 -5.25
CA GLN A 83 -3.56 8.18 -3.95
C GLN A 83 -2.60 9.38 -3.84
N THR A 84 -1.32 9.21 -4.14
CA THR A 84 -0.29 10.23 -3.98
C THR A 84 -0.49 11.37 -4.99
N PHE A 85 -0.71 11.02 -6.26
CA PHE A 85 -0.98 12.00 -7.31
C PHE A 85 -2.33 12.71 -7.13
N GLY A 86 -3.34 12.01 -6.59
CA GLY A 86 -4.61 12.60 -6.20
C GLY A 86 -4.44 13.70 -5.14
N LEU A 87 -3.60 13.45 -4.12
CA LEU A 87 -3.29 14.47 -3.11
C LEU A 87 -2.58 15.67 -3.73
N LEU A 88 -1.60 15.44 -4.61
CA LEU A 88 -0.90 16.50 -5.34
C LEU A 88 -1.87 17.35 -6.17
N LEU A 89 -2.79 16.72 -6.91
CA LEU A 89 -3.82 17.41 -7.69
C LEU A 89 -4.73 18.27 -6.81
N ILE A 90 -5.13 17.76 -5.64
CA ILE A 90 -5.92 18.52 -4.66
C ILE A 90 -5.11 19.72 -4.17
N GLY A 91 -3.84 19.53 -3.81
CA GLY A 91 -2.96 20.62 -3.38
C GLY A 91 -2.77 21.70 -4.43
N MET A 92 -2.55 21.32 -5.70
CA MET A 92 -2.41 22.27 -6.80
C MET A 92 -3.70 23.04 -7.09
N LYS A 93 -4.86 22.36 -7.01
CA LYS A 93 -6.16 23.03 -7.09
C LYS A 93 -6.40 23.97 -5.91
N TRP A 94 -5.96 23.61 -4.71
CA TRP A 94 -6.09 24.44 -3.52
C TRP A 94 -5.40 25.79 -3.68
N ILE A 95 -4.16 25.80 -4.18
CA ILE A 95 -3.40 27.02 -4.44
C ILE A 95 -4.08 27.89 -5.53
N SER A 96 -4.71 27.24 -6.51
CA SER A 96 -5.31 27.92 -7.67
C SER A 96 -6.69 28.52 -7.38
N LEU A 97 -7.40 28.02 -6.36
CA LEU A 97 -8.77 28.43 -6.03
C LEU A 97 -8.78 29.49 -4.91
N PRO A 98 -9.25 30.73 -5.20
CA PRO A 98 -9.25 31.81 -4.21
C PRO A 98 -10.06 31.48 -2.95
N ASP A 99 -11.17 30.77 -3.09
CA ASP A 99 -12.04 30.41 -1.96
C ASP A 99 -11.31 29.51 -0.95
N TRP A 100 -10.53 28.54 -1.43
CA TRP A 100 -9.82 27.59 -0.56
C TRP A 100 -8.56 28.22 0.02
N GLN A 101 -7.89 29.06 -0.77
CA GLN A 101 -6.74 29.84 -0.33
C GLN A 101 -7.13 30.86 0.76
N ALA A 102 -8.37 31.38 0.75
CA ALA A 102 -8.89 32.24 1.80
C ALA A 102 -9.14 31.49 3.13
N TRP A 103 -9.45 30.19 3.07
CA TRP A 103 -9.62 29.36 4.27
C TRP A 103 -8.27 29.00 4.89
N ILE A 104 -7.36 28.46 4.07
CA ILE A 104 -6.00 28.10 4.47
C ILE A 104 -5.09 28.48 3.31
N ALA A 105 -4.26 29.50 3.53
CA ALA A 105 -3.26 29.90 2.56
C ALA A 105 -2.16 28.84 2.49
N LEU A 106 -2.08 28.14 1.35
CA LEU A 106 -1.05 27.15 1.07
C LEU A 106 -0.07 27.66 0.02
N THR A 107 1.21 27.41 0.23
CA THR A 107 2.27 27.63 -0.76
C THR A 107 2.60 26.32 -1.49
N GLN A 108 3.29 26.43 -2.62
CA GLN A 108 3.75 25.25 -3.36
C GLN A 108 4.68 24.36 -2.52
N ASP A 109 5.58 24.94 -1.73
CA ASP A 109 6.50 24.20 -0.86
C ASP A 109 5.75 23.44 0.26
N GLN A 110 4.64 24.00 0.72
CA GLN A 110 3.75 23.32 1.67
C GLN A 110 3.02 22.14 1.01
N VAL A 111 2.63 22.25 -0.26
CA VAL A 111 2.08 21.10 -1.01
C VAL A 111 3.13 20.00 -1.19
N GLN A 112 4.39 20.35 -1.49
CA GLN A 112 5.48 19.37 -1.51
C GLN A 112 5.65 18.68 -0.15
N THR A 113 5.56 19.44 0.94
CA THR A 113 5.63 18.89 2.31
C THR A 113 4.43 17.98 2.61
N ALA A 114 3.23 18.29 2.12
CA ALA A 114 2.06 17.43 2.25
C ALA A 114 2.22 16.11 1.46
N VAL A 115 2.81 16.17 0.26
CA VAL A 115 3.14 14.96 -0.52
C VAL A 115 4.23 14.14 0.18
N PHE A 116 5.27 14.78 0.72
CA PHE A 116 6.28 14.11 1.55
C PHE A 116 5.64 13.37 2.73
N LEU A 117 4.79 14.04 3.52
CA LEU A 117 4.09 13.44 4.65
C LEU A 117 3.25 12.25 4.18
N GLN A 118 2.54 12.38 3.05
CA GLN A 118 1.73 11.30 2.52
C GLN A 118 2.56 10.11 2.05
N ILE A 119 3.71 10.30 1.42
CA ILE A 119 4.52 9.17 0.93
C ILE A 119 5.05 8.38 2.13
N VAL A 120 5.55 9.07 3.16
CA VAL A 120 6.01 8.44 4.40
C VAL A 120 4.86 7.70 5.09
N ALA A 121 3.77 8.40 5.40
CA ALA A 121 2.68 7.81 6.17
C ALA A 121 1.88 6.78 5.34
N GLY A 122 1.58 7.10 4.09
CA GLY A 122 0.90 6.24 3.13
C GLY A 122 1.68 4.96 2.83
N GLY A 123 3.01 5.03 2.73
CA GLY A 123 3.88 3.85 2.64
C GLY A 123 3.69 2.90 3.82
N HIS A 124 3.69 3.42 5.04
CA HIS A 124 3.46 2.61 6.24
C HIS A 124 2.04 2.07 6.36
N LEU A 125 1.02 2.82 5.92
CA LEU A 125 -0.34 2.30 5.84
C LEU A 125 -0.46 1.20 4.78
N LEU A 126 0.19 1.36 3.62
CA LEU A 126 0.25 0.34 2.59
C LEU A 126 0.92 -0.93 3.13
N LEU A 127 1.98 -0.82 3.92
CA LEU A 127 2.62 -1.95 4.61
C LEU A 127 1.57 -2.73 5.42
N PHE A 128 0.76 -2.06 6.24
CA PHE A 128 -0.30 -2.74 7.01
C PHE A 128 -1.35 -3.42 6.11
N VAL A 129 -1.72 -2.78 5.00
CA VAL A 129 -2.66 -3.35 4.02
C VAL A 129 -2.07 -4.60 3.36
N VAL A 130 -0.79 -4.60 2.96
CA VAL A 130 -0.19 -5.72 2.22
C VAL A 130 0.40 -6.81 3.10
N ARG A 131 0.54 -6.55 4.41
CA ARG A 131 1.04 -7.49 5.42
C ARG A 131 0.20 -8.77 5.50
N SER A 132 -1.12 -8.68 5.31
CA SER A 132 -2.02 -9.83 5.40
C SER A 132 -2.72 -10.10 4.06
N ARG A 133 -2.97 -11.38 3.77
CA ARG A 133 -3.79 -11.81 2.62
C ARG A 133 -5.29 -11.59 2.85
N GLY A 134 -5.69 -11.42 4.12
CA GLY A 134 -7.04 -11.09 4.53
C GLY A 134 -7.22 -9.58 4.67
N SER A 135 -8.31 -9.15 5.29
CA SER A 135 -8.47 -7.73 5.64
C SER A 135 -7.46 -7.35 6.71
N MET A 136 -7.00 -6.10 6.71
CA MET A 136 -6.15 -5.56 7.78
C MET A 136 -6.83 -5.58 9.16
N PHE A 137 -8.17 -5.56 9.20
CA PHE A 137 -8.96 -5.55 10.43
C PHE A 137 -9.22 -6.95 11.00
N ARG A 138 -8.70 -8.00 10.37
CA ARG A 138 -8.82 -9.37 10.86
C ARG A 138 -7.48 -9.91 11.33
N PRO A 139 -7.48 -10.83 12.31
CA PRO A 139 -6.28 -11.53 12.74
C PRO A 139 -5.52 -12.16 11.56
N PRO A 140 -4.18 -12.18 11.58
CA PRO A 140 -3.31 -11.78 12.70
C PRO A 140 -3.06 -10.27 12.75
N TYR A 141 -3.07 -9.69 13.96
CA TYR A 141 -2.74 -8.28 14.20
C TYR A 141 -1.22 -8.02 14.09
N PRO A 142 -0.79 -6.77 13.78
CA PRO A 142 0.63 -6.40 13.71
C PRO A 142 1.35 -6.71 15.03
N ALA A 143 2.59 -7.18 14.92
CA ALA A 143 3.44 -7.34 16.09
C ALA A 143 3.74 -5.97 16.72
N VAL A 144 3.83 -5.93 18.05
CA VAL A 144 4.08 -4.70 18.81
C VAL A 144 5.34 -3.95 18.33
N PRO A 145 6.47 -4.61 18.01
CA PRO A 145 7.65 -3.91 17.49
C PRO A 145 7.40 -3.18 16.16
N LEU A 146 6.67 -3.82 15.24
CA LEU A 146 6.30 -3.20 13.96
C LEU A 146 5.38 -2.01 14.18
N LEU A 147 4.37 -2.16 15.03
CA LEU A 147 3.43 -1.08 15.34
C LEU A 147 4.14 0.10 16.01
N ALA A 148 5.02 -0.16 16.97
CA ALA A 148 5.79 0.86 17.66
C ALA A 148 6.76 1.60 16.73
N ALA A 149 7.46 0.88 15.85
CA ALA A 149 8.35 1.48 14.86
C ALA A 149 7.60 2.38 13.87
N VAL A 150 6.46 1.92 13.36
CA VAL A 150 5.62 2.74 12.49
C VAL A 150 5.11 3.95 13.26
N LEU A 151 4.48 3.80 14.42
CA LEU A 151 3.95 4.94 15.17
C LEU A 151 5.05 5.95 15.56
N GLY A 152 6.23 5.48 15.95
CA GLY A 152 7.36 6.35 16.28
C GLY A 152 7.84 7.17 15.08
N THR A 153 8.03 6.53 13.92
CA THR A 153 8.41 7.23 12.68
C THR A 153 7.31 8.17 12.19
N GLN A 154 6.03 7.82 12.38
CA GLN A 154 4.90 8.68 12.04
C GLN A 154 4.82 9.93 12.90
N VAL A 155 4.99 9.78 14.21
CA VAL A 155 5.07 10.95 15.12
C VAL A 155 6.23 11.84 14.68
N LEU A 156 7.41 11.26 14.44
CA LEU A 156 8.57 12.02 13.98
C LEU A 156 8.29 12.77 12.66
N ALA A 157 7.69 12.11 11.67
CA ALA A 157 7.33 12.73 10.38
C ALA A 157 6.36 13.91 10.55
N VAL A 158 5.35 13.75 11.42
CA VAL A 158 4.39 14.81 11.74
C VAL A 158 5.08 16.00 12.42
N LEU A 159 6.00 15.76 13.36
CA LEU A 159 6.76 16.83 14.01
C LEU A 159 7.68 17.55 13.03
N ILE A 160 8.37 16.81 12.14
CA ILE A 160 9.20 17.37 11.07
C ILE A 160 8.36 18.31 10.19
N CYS A 161 7.17 17.89 9.77
CA CYS A 161 6.29 18.70 8.92
C CYS A 161 5.65 19.88 9.68
N GLY A 162 5.25 19.68 10.93
CA GLY A 162 4.58 20.71 11.73
C GLY A 162 5.52 21.83 12.18
N PHE A 163 6.77 21.49 12.52
CA PHE A 163 7.78 22.48 12.92
C PHE A 163 8.63 22.99 11.75
N GLY A 164 8.55 22.36 10.56
CA GLY A 164 9.30 22.77 9.39
C GLY A 164 10.80 22.41 9.46
N TRP A 165 11.14 21.25 10.01
CA TRP A 165 12.54 20.81 10.03
C TRP A 165 12.92 20.27 8.64
N PHE A 166 13.77 20.99 7.90
CA PHE A 166 14.20 20.65 6.52
C PHE A 166 13.10 20.66 5.45
N VAL A 167 11.86 20.91 5.83
CA VAL A 167 10.68 21.01 4.96
C VAL A 167 9.89 22.27 5.30
N ALA A 168 9.04 22.76 4.41
CA ALA A 168 8.22 23.93 4.70
C ALA A 168 7.20 23.61 5.80
N PRO A 169 7.02 24.47 6.82
CA PRO A 169 6.11 24.18 7.93
C PRO A 169 4.67 24.08 7.41
N LEU A 170 4.04 22.95 7.69
CA LEU A 170 2.68 22.66 7.27
C LEU A 170 1.71 23.00 8.42
N PRO A 171 0.63 23.77 8.16
CA PRO A 171 -0.36 24.04 9.20
C PRO A 171 -0.92 22.74 9.79
N TRP A 172 -1.06 22.67 11.11
CA TRP A 172 -1.55 21.47 11.80
C TRP A 172 -2.91 20.99 11.30
N ALA A 173 -3.78 21.91 10.89
CA ALA A 173 -5.06 21.58 10.26
C ALA A 173 -4.87 20.78 8.96
N VAL A 174 -3.90 21.17 8.13
CA VAL A 174 -3.58 20.49 6.86
C VAL A 174 -2.96 19.12 7.12
N ILE A 175 -2.08 19.00 8.13
CA ILE A 175 -1.56 17.71 8.59
C ILE A 175 -2.73 16.76 8.94
N GLY A 176 -3.70 17.23 9.71
CA GLY A 176 -4.90 16.46 10.06
C GLY A 176 -5.71 16.04 8.83
N LEU A 177 -5.89 16.93 7.85
CA LEU A 177 -6.58 16.63 6.59
C LEU A 177 -5.84 15.58 5.75
N VAL A 178 -4.51 15.67 5.67
CA VAL A 178 -3.68 14.67 4.98
C VAL A 178 -3.81 13.31 5.67
N TRP A 179 -3.80 13.27 7.01
CA TRP A 179 -4.06 12.04 7.76
C TRP A 179 -5.43 11.44 7.49
N LEU A 180 -6.48 12.27 7.50
CA LEU A 180 -7.83 11.82 7.18
C LEU A 180 -7.91 11.23 5.76
N TYR A 181 -7.28 11.90 4.79
CA TYR A 181 -7.18 11.42 3.41
C TYR A 181 -6.49 10.04 3.34
N MET A 182 -5.38 9.87 4.06
CA MET A 182 -4.65 8.61 4.09
C MET A 182 -5.42 7.48 4.76
N LEU A 183 -6.14 7.76 5.85
CA LEU A 183 -6.99 6.78 6.52
C LEU A 183 -8.18 6.35 5.64
N ALA A 184 -8.77 7.28 4.90
CA ALA A 184 -9.80 6.96 3.92
C ALA A 184 -9.24 6.05 2.81
N TRP A 185 -8.08 6.40 2.26
CA TRP A 185 -7.40 5.59 1.25
C TRP A 185 -6.96 4.22 1.75
N MET A 186 -6.56 4.09 3.01
CA MET A 186 -6.24 2.80 3.61
C MET A 186 -7.42 1.81 3.50
N VAL A 187 -8.66 2.28 3.73
CA VAL A 187 -9.87 1.46 3.56
C VAL A 187 -10.09 1.09 2.10
N VAL A 188 -9.90 2.04 1.17
CA VAL A 188 -10.01 1.81 -0.27
C VAL A 188 -8.96 0.78 -0.74
N LEU A 189 -7.73 0.87 -0.27
CA LEU A 189 -6.66 -0.07 -0.60
C LEU A 189 -6.95 -1.47 -0.06
N ASP A 190 -7.41 -1.60 1.20
CA ASP A 190 -7.73 -2.91 1.77
C ASP A 190 -8.90 -3.59 1.04
N THR A 191 -9.96 -2.84 0.75
CA THR A 191 -11.14 -3.36 0.03
C THR A 191 -10.81 -3.78 -1.41
N THR A 192 -10.03 -2.95 -2.13
CA THR A 192 -9.62 -3.24 -3.51
C THR A 192 -8.67 -4.44 -3.57
N LYS A 193 -7.70 -4.52 -2.64
CA LYS A 193 -6.83 -5.69 -2.48
C LYS A 193 -7.63 -6.98 -2.30
N LEU A 194 -8.65 -6.96 -1.44
CA LEU A 194 -9.52 -8.12 -1.21
C LEU A 194 -10.35 -8.49 -2.43
N ALA A 195 -10.80 -7.52 -3.23
CA ALA A 195 -11.49 -7.77 -4.49
C ALA A 195 -10.55 -8.44 -5.51
N LEU A 196 -9.32 -7.93 -5.64
CA LEU A 196 -8.30 -8.51 -6.52
C LEU A 196 -7.96 -9.95 -6.14
N TYR A 197 -7.75 -10.22 -4.85
CA TYR A 197 -7.48 -11.58 -4.38
C TYR A 197 -8.66 -12.54 -4.60
N ARG A 198 -9.90 -12.06 -4.54
CA ARG A 198 -11.08 -12.87 -4.85
C ARG A 198 -11.12 -13.25 -6.33
N HIS A 199 -10.88 -12.31 -7.23
CA HIS A 199 -10.80 -12.58 -8.68
C HIS A 199 -9.69 -13.58 -9.02
N LEU A 200 -8.47 -13.35 -8.52
CA LEU A 200 -7.34 -14.24 -8.78
C LEU A 200 -7.49 -15.65 -8.19
N ARG A 201 -8.36 -15.84 -7.19
CA ARG A 201 -8.73 -17.15 -6.66
C ARG A 201 -9.81 -17.83 -7.50
N ALA A 202 -10.77 -17.06 -8.03
CA ALA A 202 -11.78 -17.58 -8.94
C ALA A 202 -11.16 -18.09 -10.25
N ASP A 203 -10.18 -17.37 -10.78
CA ASP A 203 -9.43 -17.77 -11.99
C ASP A 203 -8.47 -18.95 -11.75
N ALA A 204 -8.11 -19.20 -10.48
CA ALA A 204 -7.31 -20.36 -10.08
C ALA A 204 -8.17 -21.63 -9.92
N GLY A 205 -9.16 -21.81 -10.80
CA GLY A 205 -9.83 -23.10 -10.97
C GLY A 205 -8.78 -24.21 -11.11
N ARG A 206 -9.00 -25.34 -10.44
CA ARG A 206 -8.06 -26.47 -10.45
C ARG A 206 -7.68 -26.78 -11.90
N PRO A 207 -6.39 -26.85 -12.24
CA PRO A 207 -5.97 -27.17 -13.60
C PRO A 207 -6.67 -28.45 -14.07
N ALA A 208 -7.16 -28.47 -15.32
CA ALA A 208 -7.88 -29.63 -15.85
C ALA A 208 -7.10 -30.96 -15.73
N TRP A 209 -5.76 -30.88 -15.78
CA TRP A 209 -4.88 -32.03 -15.56
C TRP A 209 -4.89 -32.53 -14.11
N TYR A 210 -5.05 -31.65 -13.11
CA TYR A 210 -5.12 -32.01 -11.70
C TYR A 210 -6.45 -32.69 -11.37
N THR A 211 -7.55 -32.20 -11.95
CA THR A 211 -8.84 -32.89 -11.86
C THR A 211 -8.83 -34.25 -12.57
N ARG A 212 -8.12 -34.38 -13.70
CA ARG A 212 -7.95 -35.67 -14.40
C ARG A 212 -7.10 -36.65 -13.60
N PHE A 213 -5.99 -36.20 -13.04
CA PHE A 213 -5.11 -37.03 -12.19
C PHE A 213 -5.83 -37.55 -10.93
N LEU A 214 -6.64 -36.72 -10.27
CA LEU A 214 -7.47 -37.16 -9.14
C LEU A 214 -8.51 -38.20 -9.57
N LYS A 215 -9.06 -38.05 -10.79
CA LYS A 215 -10.02 -39.00 -11.37
C LYS A 215 -9.35 -40.34 -11.71
N GLU A 216 -8.10 -40.33 -12.15
CA GLU A 216 -7.29 -41.53 -12.40
C GLU A 216 -6.88 -42.28 -11.12
N LYS A 217 -6.58 -41.56 -10.02
CA LYS A 217 -6.16 -42.19 -8.76
C LYS A 217 -7.30 -42.72 -7.90
N HIS A 218 -8.53 -42.22 -8.07
CA HIS A 218 -9.71 -42.66 -7.31
C HIS A 218 -10.88 -43.06 -8.22
N PRO A 219 -10.75 -44.12 -9.04
CA PRO A 219 -11.83 -44.60 -9.90
C PRO A 219 -13.01 -45.22 -9.12
N ALA A 220 -12.82 -45.57 -7.85
CA ALA A 220 -13.71 -46.45 -7.08
C ALA A 220 -14.97 -45.81 -6.47
N GLN A 221 -15.25 -44.52 -6.70
CA GLN A 221 -16.45 -43.87 -6.13
C GLN A 221 -17.61 -43.63 -7.12
N GLN A 222 -17.49 -44.06 -8.38
CA GLN A 222 -18.57 -43.91 -9.37
C GLN A 222 -19.42 -45.15 -9.64
N THR A 223 -19.07 -46.33 -9.10
CA THR A 223 -19.77 -47.59 -9.41
C THR A 223 -20.80 -48.05 -8.37
N SER A 224 -21.03 -47.34 -7.26
CA SER A 224 -21.99 -47.78 -6.22
C SER A 224 -23.42 -47.22 -6.36
N SER A 225 -23.73 -46.36 -7.33
CA SER A 225 -25.06 -45.75 -7.47
C SER A 225 -25.95 -46.37 -8.55
N SER A 226 -25.55 -47.46 -9.20
CA SER A 226 -26.31 -48.08 -10.30
C SER A 226 -26.92 -49.45 -9.98
N THR A 227 -26.92 -49.87 -8.71
CA THR A 227 -27.49 -51.18 -8.30
C THR A 227 -28.46 -51.01 -7.13
N SER A 228 -29.52 -50.22 -7.30
CA SER A 228 -30.68 -50.26 -6.39
C SER A 228 -31.95 -49.69 -7.03
N ILE A 229 -32.33 -50.18 -8.21
CA ILE A 229 -33.74 -50.15 -8.64
C ILE A 229 -34.01 -51.51 -9.30
N LEU A 230 -34.52 -52.43 -8.46
CA LEU A 230 -35.44 -53.48 -8.89
C LEU A 230 -36.81 -52.84 -9.11
#